data_AF-A0AAD6YWH9-F1
#
_entry.id   AF-A0AAD6YWH9-F1
#
_cell.length_a   1.000
_cell.length_b   1.000
_cell.length_c   1.000
_cell.angle_alpha   90.00
_cell.angle_beta   90.00
_cell.angle_gamma   90.00
#
_symmetry.space_group_name_H-M   'P 1'
#
loop_
_entity.id
_entity.type
_entity.pdbx_description
1 polymer ?
#
loop_
_entity_poly.entity_id
_entity_poly.type
_entity_poly.pdbx_seq_one_letter_code
_entity_poly.pdbx_strand_id
1 'polypeptide(L)' 'MVIRDVKHRWNFTEAMITRALKLRKAIHRWVIERDELLPLRLEEKDWTLLESLGQILQ' A
#
# COMPACT_ATOMS: atom_id res chain seq x y z
N MET A 1 27.91 3.13 7.48
CA MET A 1 27.09 2.55 6.40
C MET A 1 26.00 1.71 7.06
N VAL A 2 24.81 2.29 7.27
CA VAL A 2 23.75 1.63 8.03
C VAL A 2 22.98 0.71 7.08
N ILE A 3 23.42 -0.53 6.97
CA ILE A 3 22.57 -1.59 6.42
C ILE A 3 21.50 -1.84 7.49
N ARG A 4 20.43 -1.04 7.46
CA ARG A 4 19.22 -1.30 8.25
C ARG A 4 18.56 -2.52 7.63
N ASP A 5 18.71 -3.63 8.33
CA ASP A 5 18.14 -4.94 8.09
C ASP A 5 16.93 -4.92 7.13
N VAL A 6 17.14 -5.40 5.91
CA VAL A 6 16.13 -5.50 4.84
C VAL A 6 14.88 -6.22 5.37
N LYS A 7 15.10 -7.21 6.25
CA LYS A 7 14.08 -7.99 6.93
C LYS A 7 13.04 -7.14 7.64
N HIS A 8 13.45 -6.14 8.42
CA HIS A 8 12.50 -5.31 9.17
C HIS A 8 11.72 -4.37 8.25
N ARG A 9 12.38 -3.73 7.28
CA ARG A 9 11.70 -2.82 6.34
C ARG A 9 10.73 -3.54 5.40
N TRP A 10 11.11 -4.71 4.91
CA TRP A 10 10.25 -5.52 4.04
C TRP A 10 9.05 -6.09 4.79
N ASN A 11 9.21 -6.46 6.07
CA ASN A 11 8.07 -6.83 6.91
C ASN A 11 7.10 -5.66 7.13
N PHE A 12 7.60 -4.43 7.29
CA PHE A 12 6.72 -3.25 7.35
C PHE A 12 6.02 -2.98 6.02
N THR A 13 6.71 -3.15 4.89
CA THR A 13 6.12 -3.00 3.56
C THR A 13 5.06 -4.06 3.29
N GLU A 14 5.33 -5.34 3.59
CA GLU A 14 4.38 -6.45 3.45
C GLU A 14 3.15 -6.22 4.32
N ALA A 15 3.33 -5.95 5.62
CA ALA A 15 2.22 -5.63 6.52
C ALA A 15 1.40 -4.40 6.07
N MET A 16 2.07 -3.37 5.52
CA MET A 16 1.39 -2.18 4.98
C MET A 16 0.58 -2.53 3.74
N ILE A 17 1.13 -3.30 2.80
CA ILE A 17 0.43 -3.77 1.60
C ILE A 17 -0.77 -4.61 1.99
N THR A 18 -0.60 -5.62 2.85
CA THR A 18 -1.70 -6.46 3.34
C THR A 18 -2.82 -5.62 3.98
N ARG A 19 -2.46 -4.61 4.77
CA ARG A 19 -3.43 -3.72 5.41
C ARG A 19 -4.12 -2.80 4.41
N ALA A 20 -3.38 -2.26 3.43
CA ALA A 20 -3.94 -1.43 2.36
C ALA A 20 -4.96 -2.21 1.52
N LEU A 21 -4.63 -3.46 1.14
CA LEU A 21 -5.52 -4.34 0.38
C LEU A 21 -6.81 -4.65 1.17
N LYS A 22 -6.70 -4.97 2.46
CA LYS A 22 -7.87 -5.19 3.34
C LYS A 22 -8.75 -3.95 3.47
N LEU A 23 -8.15 -2.75 3.45
CA LEU A 23 -8.85 -1.48 3.64
C LEU A 23 -9.18 -0.76 2.33
N ARG A 24 -9.01 -1.39 1.17
CA ARG A 24 -9.15 -0.77 -0.16
C ARG A 24 -10.42 0.09 -0.31
N LYS A 25 -11.58 -0.45 0.06
CA LYS A 25 -12.87 0.29 0.01
C LYS A 25 -12.89 1.52 0.94
N ALA A 26 -12.34 1.38 2.14
CA ALA A 26 -12.29 2.46 3.12
C ALA A 26 -11.31 3.56 2.69
N ILE A 27 -10.14 3.18 2.15
CA ILE A 27 -9.15 4.12 1.60
C ILE A 27 -9.73 4.90 0.42
N HIS A 28 -10.38 4.20 -0.52
CA HIS A 28 -11.01 4.84 -1.67
C HIS A 28 -12.07 5.87 -1.25
N ARG A 29 -12.94 5.50 -0.30
CA ARG A 29 -13.94 6.42 0.25
C ARG A 29 -13.29 7.61 0.96
N TRP A 30 -12.28 7.36 1.79
CA TRP A 30 -11.56 8.39 2.54
C TRP A 30 -10.91 9.44 1.64
N VAL A 31 -10.34 8.99 0.51
CA VAL A 31 -9.69 9.86 -0.48
C VAL A 31 -10.71 10.67 -1.29
N ILE A 32 -11.86 10.10 -1.66
CA ILE A 32 -12.89 10.83 -2.42
C ILE A 32 -13.59 11.89 -1.55
N GLU A 33 -13.71 11.65 -0.25
CA GLU A 33 -14.32 12.61 0.69
C GLU A 33 -13.41 13.81 1.01
N ARG A 34 -12.17 13.85 0.48
CA ARG A 34 -11.15 14.86 0.77
C ARG A 34 -10.44 15.32 -0.49
N ASP A 35 -10.81 16.50 -0.98
CA ASP A 35 -10.26 17.06 -2.22
C ASP A 35 -8.73 17.18 -2.19
N GLU A 36 -8.15 17.45 -1.02
CA GLU A 36 -6.70 17.53 -0.83
C GLU A 36 -5.97 16.20 -1.01
N LEU A 37 -6.68 15.07 -0.91
CA LEU A 37 -6.13 13.72 -1.08
C LEU A 37 -6.37 13.14 -2.47
N LEU A 38 -7.20 13.76 -3.31
CA LEU A 38 -7.44 13.31 -4.69
C LEU A 38 -6.16 13.05 -5.48
N PRO A 39 -5.08 13.86 -5.38
CA PRO A 39 -3.81 13.57 -6.08
C PRO A 39 -3.12 12.28 -5.62
N LEU A 40 -3.47 11.77 -4.43
CA LEU A 40 -2.93 10.54 -3.85
C LEU A 40 -3.83 9.32 -4.11
N ARG A 41 -4.90 9.49 -4.90
CA ARG A 41 -5.81 8.39 -5.23
C ARG A 41 -5.08 7.32 -6.04
N LEU A 42 -5.14 6.10 -5.54
CA LEU A 42 -4.68 4.92 -6.26
C LEU A 42 -5.69 4.52 -7.33
N GLU A 43 -5.23 4.36 -8.56
CA GLU A 43 -5.98 3.79 -9.67
C GLU A 43 -6.01 2.27 -9.58
N GLU A 44 -6.86 1.63 -10.39
CA GLU A 44 -6.97 0.17 -10.44
C GLU A 44 -5.62 -0.51 -10.69
N LYS A 45 -4.82 0.04 -11.61
CA LYS A 45 -3.48 -0.44 -11.93
C LYS A 45 -2.54 -0.44 -10.72
N ASP A 46 -2.67 0.55 -9.83
CA ASP A 46 -1.83 0.67 -8.64
C ASP A 46 -2.22 -0.38 -7.60
N TRP A 47 -3.52 -0.69 -7.48
CA TRP A 47 -4.00 -1.79 -6.64
C TRP A 47 -3.53 -3.15 -7.15
N THR A 48 -3.59 -3.40 -8.47
CA THR A 48 -3.07 -4.62 -9.08
C THR A 48 -1.56 -4.77 -8.85
N LEU A 49 -0.82 -3.67 -8.90
CA LEU A 49 0.60 -3.67 -8.58
C LEU A 49 0.85 -4.02 -7.11
N LEU A 50 0.08 -3.43 -6.18
CA LEU A 50 0.18 -3.75 -4.75
C LEU A 50 -0.16 -5.22 -4.46
N GLU A 51 -1.14 -5.80 -5.15
CA GLU A 51 -1.47 -7.23 -5.03
C GLU A 51 -0.30 -8.10 -5.50
N SER A 52 0.28 -7.78 -6.66
CA SER A 52 1.46 -8.47 -7.19
C SER A 52 2.67 -8.38 -6.26
N LEU A 53 2.94 -7.19 -5.72
CA LEU A 53 4.03 -6.97 -4.76
C LEU A 53 3.79 -7.72 -3.45
N GLY A 54 2.54 -7.77 -2.97
CA GLY A 54 2.17 -8.54 -1.79
C GLY A 54 2.45 -10.04 -1.96
N GLN A 55 2.19 -10.59 -3.15
CA GLN A 55 2.48 -12.00 -3.45
C GLN A 55 3.97 -12.32 -3.51
N ILE A 56 4.80 -11.39 -3.99
CA ILE A 56 6.26 -11.57 -4.08
C ILE A 56 6.92 -11.50 -2.69
N LEU A 57 6.33 -10.70 -1.78
CA LEU A 57 6.87 -10.47 -0.44
C LEU A 57 6.44 -11.53 0.61
N GLN A 58 5.48 -12.40 0.27
CA GLN A 58 5.08 -13.55 1.08
C GLN A 58 6.09 -14.70 0.99
#